data_AF-A0A1S2NU18-F1
#
_entry.id   AF-A0A1S2NU18-F1
#
_cell.length_a   1.000
_cell.length_b   1.000
_cell.length_c   1.000
_cell.angle_alpha   90.00
_cell.angle_beta   90.00
_cell.angle_gamma   90.00
#
_symmetry.space_group_name_H-M   'P 1'
#
loop_
_entity.id
_entity.type
_entity.pdbx_description
1 polymer ?
#
loop_
_entity_poly.entity_id
_entity_poly.type
_entity_poly.pdbx_seq_one_letter_code
_entity_poly.pdbx_strand_id
1 'polypeptide(L)'
;MVRSPVMTPTSMVMAPPGPAFMIKLTHSDSLPKNVMGHNLVIAKTADMQAIATDGMSQGLDKDYLKTDDVRIIAYTRMIGASEKEIEVKFDPSALEAGGDYSFFCTFLGHISMMKGKVIVK
;
A
#
# COMPACT_ATOMS: atom_id res chain seq x y z
N MET A 1 1.46 13.90 21.35
CA MET A 1 2.24 12.72 20.92
C MET A 1 1.69 12.28 19.58
N VAL A 2 2.35 12.60 18.47
CA VAL A 2 1.98 12.06 17.14
C VAL A 2 2.50 10.63 17.14
N ARG A 3 1.62 9.64 17.06
CA ARG A 3 2.05 8.25 16.88
C ARG A 3 2.74 8.14 15.52
N SER A 4 3.89 7.47 15.46
CA SER A 4 4.58 7.25 14.19
C SER A 4 3.68 6.47 13.22
N PRO A 5 3.59 6.86 11.94
CA PRO A 5 2.81 6.10 10.96
C PRO A 5 3.52 4.77 10.71
N VAL A 6 2.95 3.67 11.24
CA VAL A 6 3.47 2.31 11.08
C VAL A 6 2.33 1.45 10.56
N MET A 7 2.55 0.75 9.44
CA MET A 7 1.59 -0.27 9.00
C MET A 7 1.65 -1.46 9.93
N THR A 8 0.49 -1.88 10.41
CA THR A 8 0.34 -3.12 11.15
C THR A 8 -0.72 -3.99 10.46
N PRO A 9 -0.44 -5.29 10.26
CA PRO A 9 0.81 -6.01 10.56
C PRO A 9 1.98 -5.61 9.64
N THR A 10 3.22 -6.01 9.98
CA THR A 10 4.44 -5.82 9.14
C THR A 10 4.65 -6.94 8.12
N SER A 11 3.77 -7.93 8.10
CA SER A 11 3.68 -8.96 7.08
C SER A 11 2.22 -9.30 6.77
N MET A 12 1.93 -9.57 5.51
CA MET A 12 0.64 -10.01 5.01
C MET A 12 0.82 -11.41 4.43
N VAL A 13 0.07 -12.39 4.91
CA VAL A 13 0.13 -13.76 4.39
C VAL A 13 -1.06 -13.98 3.46
N MET A 14 -0.76 -14.38 2.23
CA MET A 14 -1.73 -14.72 1.20
C MET A 14 -1.76 -16.24 1.03
N ALA A 15 -2.95 -16.82 1.10
CA ALA A 15 -3.18 -18.22 0.75
C ALA A 15 -3.05 -18.41 -0.78
N PRO A 16 -2.79 -19.65 -1.26
CA PRO A 16 -2.58 -19.92 -2.68
C PRO A 16 -3.74 -19.44 -3.55
N PRO A 17 -3.50 -19.17 -4.84
CA PRO A 17 -4.37 -18.34 -5.67
C PRO A 17 -5.82 -18.84 -5.65
N GLY A 18 -6.67 -18.05 -4.98
CA GLY A 18 -8.12 -18.05 -5.16
C GLY A 18 -8.54 -16.97 -6.17
N PRO A 19 -9.82 -16.91 -6.55
CA PRO A 19 -10.29 -16.03 -7.62
C PRO A 19 -10.14 -14.52 -7.33
N ALA A 20 -9.96 -14.13 -6.06
CA ALA A 20 -9.65 -12.77 -5.66
C ALA A 20 -9.03 -12.75 -4.25
N PHE A 21 -8.12 -11.81 -4.00
CA PHE A 21 -7.66 -11.46 -2.66
C PHE A 21 -8.17 -10.08 -2.27
N MET A 22 -8.56 -9.93 -1.00
CA MET A 22 -9.14 -8.71 -0.46
C MET A 22 -8.17 -8.06 0.52
N ILE A 23 -7.88 -6.78 0.30
CA ILE A 23 -7.12 -5.96 1.23
C ILE A 23 -8.09 -4.97 1.87
N LYS A 24 -8.11 -4.94 3.19
CA LYS A 24 -8.82 -3.93 3.99
C LYS A 24 -7.79 -3.06 4.70
N LEU A 25 -7.76 -1.77 4.37
CA LEU A 25 -6.92 -0.78 5.01
C LEU A 25 -7.78 0.08 5.95
N THR A 26 -7.40 0.12 7.23
CA THR A 26 -8.05 0.94 8.25
C THR A 26 -7.13 2.08 8.67
N HIS A 27 -7.64 3.30 8.67
CA HIS A 27 -6.96 4.49 9.19
C HIS A 27 -7.42 4.76 10.62
N SER A 28 -6.53 4.54 11.59
CA SER A 28 -6.83 4.68 13.02
C SER A 28 -6.59 6.09 13.58
N ASP A 29 -5.95 6.97 12.82
CA ASP A 29 -5.62 8.32 13.27
C ASP A 29 -6.76 9.30 13.00
N SER A 30 -6.69 10.48 13.63
CA SER A 30 -7.72 11.53 13.53
C SER A 30 -7.32 12.67 12.60
N LEU A 31 -6.22 12.52 11.86
CA LEU A 31 -5.72 13.54 10.94
C LEU A 31 -6.27 13.35 9.52
N PRO A 32 -6.53 14.45 8.78
CA PRO A 32 -7.02 14.38 7.41
C PRO A 32 -5.96 13.84 6.45
N LYS A 33 -6.40 13.32 5.29
CA LYS A 33 -5.53 12.63 4.33
C LYS A 33 -4.43 13.49 3.70
N ASN A 34 -4.58 14.81 3.69
CA ASN A 34 -3.54 15.73 3.22
C ASN A 34 -2.42 15.97 4.26
N VAL A 35 -2.62 15.53 5.51
CA VAL A 35 -1.65 15.65 6.60
C VAL A 35 -1.06 14.29 6.97
N MET A 36 -1.90 13.26 7.08
CA MET A 36 -1.50 11.90 7.46
C MET A 36 -2.24 10.88 6.59
N GLY A 37 -2.14 11.02 5.27
CA GLY A 37 -2.77 10.09 4.35
C GLY A 37 -2.09 8.73 4.36
N HIS A 38 -2.88 7.67 4.26
CA HIS A 38 -2.36 6.31 4.06
C HIS A 38 -3.02 5.66 2.85
N ASN A 39 -2.19 5.07 2.01
CA ASN A 39 -2.59 4.06 1.04
C ASN A 39 -1.78 2.79 1.29
N LEU A 40 -2.15 1.73 0.59
CA LEU A 40 -1.38 0.50 0.54
C LEU A 40 -1.15 0.16 -0.93
N VAL A 41 0.10 -0.08 -1.29
CA VAL A 41 0.54 -0.52 -2.61
C VAL A 41 1.27 -1.84 -2.47
N ILE A 42 0.99 -2.81 -3.34
CA ILE A 42 1.74 -4.06 -3.46
C ILE A 42 2.56 -4.02 -4.75
N ALA A 43 3.85 -4.35 -4.63
CA ALA A 43 4.76 -4.50 -5.76
C ALA A 43 5.89 -5.48 -5.43
N LYS A 44 6.76 -5.76 -6.40
CA LYS A 44 8.05 -6.42 -6.11
C LYS A 44 8.86 -5.55 -5.14
N THR A 45 9.54 -6.18 -4.20
CA THR A 45 10.35 -5.46 -3.20
C THR A 45 11.41 -4.55 -3.86
N ALA A 46 12.00 -4.99 -4.98
CA ALA A 46 13.01 -4.21 -5.71
C ALA A 46 12.45 -2.90 -6.32
N ASP A 47 11.16 -2.86 -6.65
CA ASP A 47 10.52 -1.72 -7.31
C ASP A 47 9.93 -0.70 -6.32
N MET A 48 9.68 -1.13 -5.08
CA MET A 48 8.99 -0.36 -4.03
C MET A 48 9.53 1.08 -3.88
N GLN A 49 10.85 1.23 -3.77
CA GLN A 49 11.46 2.55 -3.56
C GLN A 49 11.28 3.47 -4.76
N ALA A 50 11.40 2.93 -5.98
CA ALA A 50 11.24 3.71 -7.20
C ALA A 50 9.77 4.15 -7.39
N ILE A 51 8.81 3.26 -7.12
CA ILE A 51 7.37 3.57 -7.17
C ILE A 51 7.03 4.72 -6.21
N ALA A 52 7.47 4.64 -4.95
CA ALA A 52 7.19 5.70 -3.98
C ALA A 52 7.86 7.03 -4.38
N THR A 53 9.09 6.99 -4.89
CA THR A 53 9.79 8.19 -5.35
C THR A 53 9.07 8.86 -6.52
N ASP A 54 8.67 8.09 -7.53
CA ASP A 54 7.94 8.61 -8.69
C ASP A 54 6.57 9.18 -8.27
N GLY A 55 5.92 8.53 -7.31
CA GLY A 55 4.64 8.91 -6.72
C GLY A 55 4.65 10.27 -6.00
N MET A 56 5.78 10.68 -5.42
CA MET A 56 5.89 11.94 -4.68
C MET A 56 5.45 13.16 -5.50
N SER A 57 5.74 13.14 -6.81
CA SER A 57 5.42 14.23 -7.74
C SER A 57 3.97 14.26 -8.23
N GLN A 58 3.20 13.19 -8.00
CA GLN A 58 1.87 13.00 -8.60
C GLN A 58 0.77 13.73 -7.83
N GLY A 59 1.01 14.02 -6.56
CA GLY A 59 0.07 14.71 -5.69
C GLY A 59 -1.05 13.81 -5.14
N LEU A 60 -1.80 14.38 -4.21
CA LEU A 60 -2.85 13.68 -3.46
C LEU A 60 -4.03 13.24 -4.33
N ASP A 61 -4.38 13.99 -5.37
CA ASP A 61 -5.50 13.68 -6.27
C ASP A 61 -5.25 12.40 -7.09
N LYS A 62 -3.98 11.97 -7.18
CA LYS A 62 -3.55 10.72 -7.79
C LYS A 62 -3.07 9.70 -6.75
N ASP A 63 -3.43 9.88 -5.49
CA ASP A 63 -3.02 9.02 -4.37
C ASP A 63 -1.49 8.89 -4.21
N TYR A 64 -0.72 9.84 -4.72
CA TYR A 64 0.75 9.74 -4.85
C TYR A 64 1.19 8.49 -5.62
N LEU A 65 0.51 8.18 -6.72
CA LEU A 65 0.86 7.11 -7.63
C LEU A 65 0.95 7.63 -9.06
N LYS A 66 1.96 7.14 -9.78
CA LYS A 66 2.07 7.39 -11.21
C LYS A 66 0.95 6.61 -11.91
N THR A 67 0.18 7.30 -12.73
CA THR A 67 -0.87 6.68 -13.54
C THR A 67 -0.26 5.59 -14.44
N ASP A 68 -0.91 4.43 -14.51
CA ASP A 68 -0.51 3.28 -15.34
C ASP A 68 0.88 2.71 -15.03
N ASP A 69 1.34 2.81 -13.78
CA ASP A 69 2.60 2.19 -13.35
C ASP A 69 2.47 0.66 -13.32
N VAL A 70 3.02 0.01 -14.33
CA VAL A 70 3.00 -1.46 -14.52
C VAL A 70 3.71 -2.24 -13.41
N ARG A 71 4.47 -1.57 -12.53
CA ARG A 71 5.12 -2.22 -11.37
C ARG A 71 4.14 -2.42 -10.21
N ILE A 72 3.03 -1.69 -10.20
CA ILE A 72 2.00 -1.78 -9.16
C ILE A 72 1.11 -2.98 -9.47
N ILE A 73 1.04 -3.92 -8.54
CA ILE A 73 0.22 -5.14 -8.64
C ILE A 73 -1.19 -4.86 -8.10
N ALA A 74 -1.27 -4.14 -6.99
CA ALA A 74 -2.52 -3.73 -6.37
C ALA A 74 -2.30 -2.45 -5.56
N TYR A 75 -3.34 -1.63 -5.42
CA TYR A 75 -3.30 -0.48 -4.54
C TYR A 75 -4.68 -0.11 -3.99
N THR A 76 -4.70 0.63 -2.88
CA THR A 76 -5.89 1.34 -2.39
C THR A 76 -5.78 2.83 -2.73
N ARG A 77 -6.92 3.53 -2.82
CA ARG A 77 -6.90 5.01 -2.77
C ARG A 77 -6.34 5.51 -1.43
N MET A 78 -5.94 6.78 -1.39
CA MET A 78 -5.44 7.45 -0.20
C MET A 78 -6.60 7.76 0.76
N ILE A 79 -6.50 7.29 2.00
CA ILE A 79 -7.49 7.52 3.04
C ILE A 79 -6.93 8.32 4.22
N GLY A 80 -7.81 8.95 4.99
CA GLY A 80 -7.51 9.71 6.21
C GLY A 80 -8.69 9.65 7.18
N ALA A 81 -8.73 10.52 8.19
CA ALA A 81 -9.73 10.43 9.27
C ALA A 81 -11.21 10.40 8.85
N SER A 82 -11.58 11.03 7.72
CA SER A 82 -12.95 11.01 7.19
C SER A 82 -13.31 9.69 6.50
N GLU A 83 -12.31 8.92 6.09
CA GLU A 83 -12.43 7.68 5.33
C GLU A 83 -11.69 6.60 6.12
N LYS A 84 -12.30 6.13 7.21
CA LYS A 84 -11.61 5.23 8.17
C LYS A 84 -11.24 3.89 7.59
N GLU A 85 -11.87 3.47 6.51
CA GLU A 85 -11.66 2.16 5.93
C GLU A 85 -11.80 2.20 4.41
N ILE A 86 -11.00 1.40 3.73
CA ILE A 86 -11.20 1.03 2.33
C ILE A 86 -10.90 -0.44 2.12
N GLU A 87 -11.65 -1.06 1.22
CA GLU A 87 -11.42 -2.40 0.72
C GLU A 87 -11.08 -2.37 -0.77
N VAL A 88 -10.08 -3.15 -1.18
CA VAL A 88 -9.80 -3.43 -2.60
C VAL A 88 -9.72 -4.94 -2.81
N LYS A 89 -10.36 -5.41 -3.87
CA LYS A 89 -10.23 -6.78 -4.37
C LYS A 89 -9.32 -6.76 -5.59
N PHE A 90 -8.35 -7.66 -5.63
CA PHE A 90 -7.47 -7.82 -6.79
C PHE A 90 -7.24 -9.30 -7.09
N ASP A 91 -6.85 -9.57 -8.34
CA ASP A 91 -6.46 -10.89 -8.80
C ASP A 91 -5.01 -11.17 -8.36
N PRO A 92 -4.78 -12.15 -7.45
CA PRO A 92 -3.44 -12.47 -6.99
C PRO A 92 -2.62 -13.28 -7.99
N SER A 93 -3.14 -13.58 -9.19
CA SER A 93 -2.44 -14.40 -10.20
C SER A 93 -1.09 -13.84 -10.66
N ALA A 94 -0.83 -12.54 -10.43
CA ALA A 94 0.48 -11.92 -10.67
C ALA A 94 1.52 -12.20 -9.56
N LEU A 95 1.11 -12.89 -8.49
CA LEU A 95 1.94 -13.20 -7.33
C LEU A 95 2.31 -14.68 -7.30
N GLU A 96 3.60 -14.97 -7.21
CA GLU A 96 4.12 -16.32 -7.17
C GLU A 96 4.48 -16.74 -5.74
N ALA A 97 4.23 -18.00 -5.39
CA ALA A 97 4.67 -18.58 -4.13
C ALA A 97 6.21 -18.45 -4.01
N GLY A 98 6.69 -17.92 -2.88
CA GLY A 98 8.11 -17.65 -2.66
C GLY A 98 8.67 -16.40 -3.37
N GLY A 99 7.84 -15.63 -4.10
CA GLY A 99 8.26 -14.37 -4.70
C GLY A 99 8.54 -13.28 -3.65
N ASP A 100 9.42 -12.33 -4.00
CA ASP A 100 9.79 -11.22 -3.11
C ASP A 100 8.93 -9.98 -3.36
N TYR A 101 7.84 -9.89 -2.60
CA TYR A 101 6.88 -8.80 -2.68
C TYR A 101 6.80 -8.03 -1.36
N SER A 102 6.52 -6.73 -1.47
CA SER A 102 6.31 -5.85 -0.33
C SER A 102 5.02 -5.06 -0.49
N PHE A 103 4.39 -4.73 0.63
CA PHE A 103 3.35 -3.72 0.70
C PHE A 103 3.89 -2.46 1.39
N PHE A 104 3.44 -1.28 0.97
CA PHE A 104 3.97 -0.02 1.48
C PHE A 104 3.01 1.16 1.22
N CYS A 105 3.26 2.28 1.92
CA CYS A 105 2.55 3.56 1.72
C CYS A 105 3.41 4.50 0.88
N THR A 106 2.82 5.17 -0.11
CA THR A 106 3.50 6.14 -0.98
C THR A 106 3.28 7.58 -0.57
N PHE A 107 2.51 7.84 0.48
CA PHE A 107 2.43 9.18 1.07
C PHE A 107 3.83 9.68 1.45
N LEU A 108 4.08 10.97 1.25
CA LEU A 108 5.41 11.59 1.33
C LEU A 108 6.17 11.17 2.61
N GLY A 109 7.29 10.47 2.43
CA GLY A 109 8.18 10.01 3.51
C GLY A 109 7.73 8.74 4.27
N HIS A 110 6.48 8.28 4.10
CA HIS A 110 5.94 7.17 4.88
C HIS A 110 6.58 5.83 4.56
N ILE A 111 7.02 5.58 3.33
CA ILE A 111 7.69 4.34 2.90
C ILE A 111 8.87 3.92 3.81
N SER A 112 9.53 4.87 4.47
CA SER A 112 10.63 4.58 5.39
C SER A 112 10.21 3.65 6.55
N MET A 113 8.97 3.79 7.04
CA MET A 113 8.43 3.05 8.19
C MET A 113 7.19 2.21 7.84
N MET A 114 6.34 2.69 6.93
CA MET A 114 5.10 2.06 6.49
C MET A 114 5.35 1.09 5.34
N LYS A 115 6.00 -0.02 5.66
CA LYS A 115 6.25 -1.11 4.71
C LYS A 115 6.25 -2.46 5.41
N GLY A 116 6.01 -3.52 4.65
CA GLY A 116 6.06 -4.88 5.13
C GLY A 116 6.13 -5.90 4.00
N LYS A 117 6.25 -7.18 4.35
CA LYS A 117 6.39 -8.27 3.37
C LYS A 117 5.04 -8.86 3.01
N VAL A 118 4.87 -9.19 1.73
CA VAL A 118 3.77 -10.06 1.28
C VAL A 118 4.32 -11.46 1.13
N ILE A 119 3.76 -12.40 1.89
CA ILE A 119 4.16 -13.81 1.92
C ILE A 119 3.08 -14.60 1.19
N VAL A 120 3.39 -15.08 0.00
CA VAL A 120 2.51 -15.93 -0.81
C VAL A 120 2.80 -17.39 -0.47
N LYS A 121 1.81 -18.11 0.03
CA LYS A 121 1.91 -19.53 0.41
C LYS A 121 1.26 -20.44 -0.62
#